data_AF-A0A7S1W1B7-F1
#
_entry.id   AF-A0A7S1W1B7-F1
#
_cell.length_a   1.000
_cell.length_b   1.000
_cell.length_c   1.000
_cell.angle_alpha   90.00
_cell.angle_beta   90.00
_cell.angle_gamma   90.00
#
_symmetry.space_group_name_H-M   'P 1'
#
loop_
_entity.id
_entity.type
_entity.pdbx_description
1 polymer ?
#
loop_
_entity_poly.entity_id
_entity_poly.type
_entity_poly.pdbx_seq_one_letter_code
_entity_poly.pdbx_strand_id
1 'polypeptide(L)'
;DESEPMNPRGLLIAYAERYVKPVVSDFDTFTVGSTGINYDPLPKDQVKLVNCSLDFTEKILSTLDHNPWTSRWLKVMKDEDYHPALPKFGFGDPTSYRLIGDVVAETSPCGAVRHGAECCNFGFPQELDDQYLIVWQEFPEKPWDYATEEGVRKFLLDRIKDGYAFPLNPVWPVRDAGWNEVMAAMKQSKTAKACMTSWYPPDSGIMEKIEKIRKAHPGGFRIVDEIKK
;
A
#
# COMPACT_ATOMS: atom_id res chain seq x y z
N ASP A 1 11.57 30.51 -19.39
CA ASP A 1 12.63 31.47 -19.75
C ASP A 1 12.56 31.66 -21.26
N GLU A 2 12.19 32.85 -21.74
CA GLU A 2 12.12 33.11 -23.20
C GLU A 2 13.50 33.16 -23.86
N SER A 3 14.56 33.35 -23.07
CA SER A 3 15.94 33.34 -23.55
C SER A 3 16.53 31.93 -23.66
N GLU A 4 15.97 30.97 -22.92
CA GLU A 4 16.33 29.54 -23.00
C GLU A 4 15.10 28.62 -22.95
N PRO A 5 14.25 28.62 -23.99
CA PRO A 5 12.95 27.93 -23.98
C PRO A 5 13.04 26.40 -23.86
N MET A 6 14.23 25.80 -24.06
CA MET A 6 14.49 24.36 -23.94
C MET A 6 15.36 24.02 -22.73
N ASN A 7 15.57 24.93 -21.78
CA ASN A 7 16.31 24.64 -20.55
C ASN A 7 15.55 23.58 -19.73
N PRO A 8 16.08 22.37 -19.57
CA PRO A 8 15.36 21.28 -18.91
C PRO A 8 15.05 21.55 -17.44
N ARG A 9 15.75 22.51 -16.80
CA ARG A 9 15.49 22.96 -15.42
C ARG A 9 14.27 23.89 -15.31
N GLY A 10 13.83 24.46 -16.43
CA GLY A 10 12.65 25.32 -16.51
C GLY A 10 11.43 24.64 -17.16
N LEU A 11 11.55 23.38 -17.58
CA LEU A 11 10.45 22.59 -18.14
C LEU A 11 9.66 21.91 -17.03
N LEU A 12 8.34 22.05 -17.06
CA LEU A 12 7.41 21.31 -16.19
C LEU A 12 6.88 20.11 -16.96
N ILE A 13 6.70 18.98 -16.27
CA ILE A 13 5.92 17.87 -16.82
C ILE A 13 4.46 18.36 -16.92
N ALA A 14 3.85 18.12 -18.08
CA ALA A 14 2.48 18.50 -18.36
C ALA A 14 1.70 17.31 -18.91
N TYR A 15 0.41 17.25 -18.61
CA TYR A 15 -0.49 16.29 -19.22
C TYR A 15 -0.73 16.68 -20.69
N ALA A 16 -0.47 15.74 -21.60
CA ALA A 16 -0.84 15.86 -23.02
C ALA A 16 -2.31 15.44 -23.21
N GLU A 17 -3.23 16.17 -22.58
CA GLU A 17 -4.68 16.01 -22.75
C GLU A 17 -5.21 16.96 -23.84
N ARG A 18 -6.50 17.29 -23.83
CA ARG A 18 -7.09 18.32 -24.70
C ARG A 18 -6.40 19.69 -24.55
N TYR A 19 -5.82 19.96 -23.37
CA TYR A 19 -5.04 21.14 -23.07
C TYR A 19 -3.76 20.73 -22.35
N VAL A 20 -2.66 21.46 -22.59
CA VAL A 20 -1.41 21.29 -21.83
C VAL A 20 -1.62 21.89 -20.44
N LYS A 21 -1.73 21.02 -19.43
CA LYS A 21 -1.86 21.43 -18.02
C LYS A 21 -0.64 20.97 -17.24
N PRO A 22 -0.05 21.81 -16.37
CA PRO A 22 1.03 21.37 -15.50
C PRO A 22 0.56 20.19 -14.63
N VAL A 23 1.44 19.21 -14.44
CA VAL A 23 1.19 18.09 -13.54
C VAL A 23 1.27 18.58 -12.10
N VAL A 24 0.30 18.21 -11.29
CA VAL A 24 0.34 18.27 -9.83
C VAL A 24 0.23 16.86 -9.29
N SER A 25 0.77 16.61 -8.10
CA SER A 25 0.63 15.32 -7.43
C SER A 25 -0.85 15.01 -7.19
N ASP A 26 -1.25 13.78 -7.48
CA ASP A 26 -2.48 13.19 -6.98
C ASP A 26 -2.31 12.72 -5.54
N PHE A 27 -3.43 12.29 -4.93
CA PHE A 27 -3.48 11.64 -3.63
C PHE A 27 -3.37 10.14 -3.81
N ASP A 28 -2.28 9.59 -3.30
CA ASP A 28 -2.09 8.16 -3.19
C ASP A 28 -2.95 7.63 -2.03
N THR A 29 -3.97 6.83 -2.37
CA THR A 29 -4.82 6.24 -1.33
C THR A 29 -4.03 5.19 -0.57
N PHE A 30 -3.88 5.32 0.75
CA PHE A 30 -3.12 4.36 1.53
C PHE A 30 -3.88 3.04 1.76
N THR A 31 -5.03 3.11 2.42
CA THR A 31 -5.98 2.00 2.60
C THR A 31 -7.39 2.55 2.83
N VAL A 32 -8.41 1.70 2.68
CA VAL A 32 -9.82 2.06 2.90
C VAL A 32 -10.43 1.10 3.92
N GLY A 33 -10.89 1.66 5.05
CA GLY A 33 -11.62 0.93 6.08
C GLY A 33 -13.13 0.91 5.84
N SER A 34 -13.76 -0.24 6.05
CA SER A 34 -15.20 -0.39 5.92
C SER A 34 -15.81 -1.26 7.02
N THR A 35 -17.12 -1.12 7.23
CA THR A 35 -17.94 -1.99 8.07
C THR A 35 -19.05 -2.61 7.24
N GLY A 36 -19.40 -3.86 7.52
CA GLY A 36 -20.52 -4.55 6.86
C GLY A 36 -20.32 -4.89 5.38
N ILE A 37 -19.11 -4.72 4.84
CA ILE A 37 -18.79 -5.07 3.45
C ILE A 37 -18.24 -6.50 3.37
N ASN A 38 -18.77 -7.27 2.42
CA ASN A 38 -18.17 -8.53 2.00
C ASN A 38 -17.27 -8.26 0.80
N TYR A 39 -15.97 -8.53 0.94
CA TYR A 39 -15.01 -8.36 -0.14
C TYR A 39 -14.97 -9.60 -1.03
N ASP A 40 -14.83 -9.38 -2.32
CA ASP A 40 -14.60 -10.45 -3.29
C ASP A 40 -13.20 -11.05 -3.09
N PRO A 41 -12.97 -12.35 -3.35
CA PRO A 41 -11.63 -12.93 -3.26
C PRO A 41 -10.63 -12.29 -4.23
N LEU A 42 -9.37 -12.16 -3.80
CA LEU A 42 -8.30 -11.66 -4.63
C LEU A 42 -8.10 -12.53 -5.88
N PRO A 43 -7.98 -11.95 -7.09
CA PRO A 43 -7.75 -12.71 -8.32
C PRO A 43 -6.51 -13.61 -8.25
N LYS A 44 -6.55 -14.79 -8.88
CA LYS A 44 -5.49 -15.81 -8.77
C LYS A 44 -4.12 -15.33 -9.26
N ASP A 45 -4.10 -14.50 -10.29
CA ASP A 45 -2.90 -13.84 -10.82
C ASP A 45 -2.32 -12.84 -9.82
N GLN A 46 -3.17 -12.07 -9.14
CA GLN A 46 -2.73 -11.17 -8.07
C GLN A 46 -2.27 -11.93 -6.82
N VAL A 47 -2.88 -13.08 -6.49
CA VAL A 47 -2.39 -13.97 -5.41
C VAL A 47 -0.97 -14.47 -5.70
N LYS A 48 -0.65 -14.78 -6.98
CA LYS A 48 0.72 -15.13 -7.38
C LYS A 48 1.67 -13.94 -7.22
N LEU A 49 1.23 -12.74 -7.62
CA LEU A 49 2.00 -11.51 -7.45
C LEU A 49 2.28 -11.20 -5.97
N VAL A 50 1.29 -11.34 -5.09
CA VAL A 50 1.47 -11.18 -3.63
C VAL A 50 2.51 -12.17 -3.10
N ASN A 51 2.42 -13.44 -3.50
CA ASN A 51 3.38 -14.45 -3.09
C ASN A 51 4.80 -14.13 -3.57
N CYS A 52 4.94 -13.63 -4.80
CA CYS A 52 6.20 -13.17 -5.38
C CYS A 52 6.77 -11.95 -4.64
N SER A 53 5.90 -10.98 -4.31
CA SER A 53 6.22 -9.78 -3.52
C SER A 53 6.79 -10.16 -2.13
N LEU A 54 6.20 -11.17 -1.48
CA LEU A 54 6.72 -11.73 -0.23
C LEU A 54 8.05 -12.47 -0.40
N ASP A 55 8.27 -13.18 -1.51
CA ASP A 55 9.56 -13.82 -1.79
C ASP A 55 10.66 -12.78 -2.00
N PHE A 56 10.36 -11.67 -2.67
CA PHE A 56 11.28 -10.54 -2.83
C PHE A 56 11.57 -9.88 -1.49
N THR A 57 10.55 -9.72 -0.66
CA THR A 57 10.69 -9.22 0.70
C THR A 57 11.61 -10.12 1.53
N GLU A 58 11.43 -11.44 1.50
CA GLU A 58 12.30 -12.39 2.23
C GLU A 58 13.77 -12.29 1.77
N LYS A 59 14.02 -12.17 0.44
CA LYS A 59 15.38 -11.96 -0.10
C LYS A 59 16.02 -10.68 0.42
N ILE A 60 15.26 -9.59 0.47
CA ILE A 60 15.73 -8.29 0.99
C ILE A 60 16.00 -8.41 2.50
N LEU A 61 15.07 -8.93 3.29
CA LEU A 61 15.24 -9.05 4.74
C LEU A 61 16.38 -10.00 5.14
N SER A 62 16.73 -10.96 4.28
CA SER A 62 17.85 -11.90 4.48
C SER A 62 19.23 -11.29 4.27
N THR A 63 19.31 -10.07 3.76
CA THR A 63 20.59 -9.36 3.54
C THR A 63 20.55 -8.01 4.25
N LEU A 64 21.63 -7.68 4.97
CA LEU A 64 21.77 -6.36 5.58
C LEU A 64 22.60 -5.47 4.63
N ASP A 65 22.10 -4.27 4.34
CA ASP A 65 22.68 -3.33 3.36
C ASP A 65 22.49 -1.89 3.86
N HIS A 66 23.24 -0.93 3.31
CA HIS A 66 23.07 0.51 3.50
C HIS A 66 21.98 1.11 2.60
N ASN A 67 21.58 0.40 1.55
CA ASN A 67 20.59 0.90 0.59
C ASN A 67 19.17 0.93 1.17
N PRO A 68 18.37 1.98 0.86
CA PRO A 68 16.96 2.06 1.27
C PRO A 68 16.13 0.99 0.56
N TRP A 69 14.90 0.77 1.06
CA TRP A 69 14.03 -0.31 0.59
C TRP A 69 13.81 -0.26 -0.93
N THR A 70 13.49 0.93 -1.44
CA THR A 70 13.20 1.19 -2.86
C THR A 70 14.34 0.73 -3.77
N SER A 71 15.59 1.06 -3.44
CA SER A 71 16.76 0.66 -4.22
C SER A 71 16.96 -0.85 -4.22
N ARG A 72 16.69 -1.51 -3.10
CA ARG A 72 16.84 -2.96 -2.94
C ARG A 72 15.72 -3.71 -3.67
N TRP A 73 14.51 -3.18 -3.65
CA TRP A 73 13.38 -3.71 -4.40
C TRP A 73 13.64 -3.67 -5.90
N LEU A 74 14.08 -2.52 -6.43
CA LEU A 74 14.44 -2.36 -7.84
C LEU A 74 15.54 -3.34 -8.27
N LYS A 75 16.49 -3.64 -7.38
CA LYS A 75 17.53 -4.64 -7.65
C LYS A 75 16.93 -6.05 -7.80
N VAL A 76 16.08 -6.47 -6.85
CA VAL A 76 15.42 -7.78 -6.93
C VAL A 76 14.53 -7.88 -8.17
N MET A 77 13.76 -6.84 -8.50
CA MET A 77 12.94 -6.84 -9.71
C MET A 77 13.75 -6.96 -11.00
N LYS A 78 14.93 -6.34 -11.09
CA LYS A 78 15.79 -6.43 -12.29
C LYS A 78 16.28 -7.85 -12.56
N ASP A 79 16.47 -8.62 -11.50
CA ASP A 79 16.99 -9.99 -11.58
C ASP A 79 15.88 -11.01 -11.88
N GLU A 80 14.61 -10.59 -11.89
CA GLU A 80 13.44 -11.47 -11.97
C GLU A 80 12.61 -11.14 -13.23
N ASP A 81 12.38 -12.14 -14.09
CA ASP A 81 11.56 -11.98 -15.30
C ASP A 81 10.07 -12.17 -14.99
N TYR A 82 9.49 -11.27 -14.18
CA TYR A 82 8.08 -11.33 -13.83
C TYR A 82 7.39 -9.97 -13.99
N HIS A 83 6.57 -9.88 -15.04
CA HIS A 83 5.88 -8.66 -15.46
C HIS A 83 4.36 -8.89 -15.46
N PRO A 84 3.67 -8.75 -14.32
CA PRO A 84 2.21 -8.91 -14.26
C PRO A 84 1.51 -7.87 -15.11
N ALA A 85 0.36 -8.22 -15.69
CA ALA A 85 -0.49 -7.25 -16.37
C ALA A 85 -1.01 -6.24 -15.36
N LEU A 86 -0.69 -4.96 -15.55
CA LEU A 86 -1.13 -3.88 -14.67
C LEU A 86 -2.58 -3.49 -15.02
N PRO A 87 -3.55 -3.64 -14.09
CA PRO A 87 -4.91 -3.19 -14.33
C PRO A 87 -4.98 -1.65 -14.35
N LYS A 88 -6.06 -1.11 -14.92
CA LYS A 88 -6.23 0.36 -15.14
C LYS A 88 -6.02 1.18 -13.86
N PHE A 89 -6.56 0.71 -12.74
CA PHE A 89 -6.44 1.37 -11.44
C PHE A 89 -5.47 0.62 -10.51
N GLY A 90 -4.50 -0.13 -11.04
CA GLY A 90 -3.65 -0.98 -10.22
C GLY A 90 -4.37 -2.23 -9.71
N PHE A 91 -3.73 -2.92 -8.76
CA PHE A 91 -4.22 -4.20 -8.23
C PHE A 91 -5.26 -3.99 -7.13
N GLY A 92 -5.93 -5.08 -6.75
CA GLY A 92 -6.98 -5.10 -5.74
C GLY A 92 -7.98 -6.22 -6.00
N ASP A 93 -8.72 -6.59 -4.95
CA ASP A 93 -9.88 -7.45 -5.11
C ASP A 93 -11.01 -6.73 -5.88
N PRO A 94 -11.95 -7.44 -6.51
CA PRO A 94 -13.00 -6.82 -7.30
C PRO A 94 -13.86 -5.80 -6.55
N THR A 95 -14.04 -5.94 -5.24
CA THR A 95 -14.79 -4.96 -4.42
C THR A 95 -13.98 -3.70 -4.22
N SER A 96 -12.73 -3.80 -3.77
CA SER A 96 -11.82 -2.65 -3.61
C SER A 96 -11.56 -1.94 -4.95
N TYR A 97 -11.46 -2.70 -6.05
CA TYR A 97 -11.26 -2.17 -7.39
C TYR A 97 -12.45 -1.33 -7.88
N ARG A 98 -13.69 -1.75 -7.58
CA ARG A 98 -14.88 -0.95 -7.88
C ARG A 98 -14.90 0.34 -7.05
N LEU A 99 -14.65 0.22 -5.74
CA LEU A 99 -14.63 1.37 -4.83
C LEU A 99 -13.65 2.44 -5.30
N ILE A 100 -12.42 2.07 -5.64
CA ILE A 100 -11.44 3.06 -6.13
C ILE A 100 -11.82 3.60 -7.51
N GLY A 101 -12.44 2.78 -8.37
CA GLY A 101 -12.97 3.21 -9.65
C GLY A 101 -14.00 4.34 -9.51
N ASP A 102 -14.87 4.24 -8.51
CA ASP A 102 -15.86 5.29 -8.19
C ASP A 102 -15.18 6.57 -7.67
N VAL A 103 -14.15 6.44 -6.81
CA VAL A 103 -13.38 7.59 -6.31
C VAL A 103 -12.63 8.30 -7.44
N VAL A 104 -11.98 7.55 -8.35
CA VAL A 104 -11.29 8.11 -9.51
C VAL A 104 -12.30 8.80 -10.45
N ALA A 105 -13.49 8.22 -10.64
CA ALA A 105 -14.53 8.82 -11.47
C ALA A 105 -15.03 10.14 -10.87
N GLU A 106 -15.35 10.16 -9.57
CA GLU A 106 -15.85 11.34 -8.87
C GLU A 106 -14.80 12.47 -8.82
N THR A 107 -13.53 12.11 -8.63
CA THR A 107 -12.42 13.07 -8.58
C THR A 107 -11.85 13.42 -9.96
N SER A 108 -12.36 12.83 -11.04
CA SER A 108 -11.84 13.05 -12.40
C SER A 108 -11.78 14.53 -12.86
N PRO A 109 -12.67 15.45 -12.42
CA PRO A 109 -12.57 16.86 -12.83
C PRO A 109 -11.29 17.56 -12.35
N CYS A 110 -10.76 17.16 -11.18
CA CYS A 110 -9.50 17.68 -10.63
C CYS A 110 -8.34 16.68 -10.72
N GLY A 111 -8.64 15.40 -10.95
CA GLY A 111 -7.67 14.31 -10.97
C GLY A 111 -6.99 14.09 -9.62
N ALA A 112 -7.73 14.29 -8.53
CA ALA A 112 -7.20 14.16 -7.17
C ALA A 112 -6.84 12.71 -6.80
N VAL A 113 -7.51 11.71 -7.35
CA VAL A 113 -7.13 10.29 -7.22
C VAL A 113 -7.11 9.66 -8.61
N ARG A 114 -6.05 8.94 -8.96
CA ARG A 114 -5.89 8.38 -10.32
C ARG A 114 -5.63 6.88 -10.36
N HIS A 115 -5.33 6.25 -9.22
CA HIS A 115 -5.04 4.82 -9.16
C HIS A 115 -5.46 4.18 -7.83
N GLY A 116 -5.22 2.87 -7.76
CA GLY A 116 -5.46 1.97 -6.64
C GLY A 116 -4.75 2.37 -5.37
N ALA A 117 -5.19 1.76 -4.28
CA ALA A 117 -4.61 1.99 -2.96
C ALA A 117 -3.27 1.27 -2.75
N GLU A 118 -2.39 1.85 -1.95
CA GLU A 118 -1.04 1.34 -1.63
C GLU A 118 -1.09 -0.01 -0.89
N CYS A 119 -2.17 -0.29 -0.16
CA CYS A 119 -2.45 -1.62 0.38
C CYS A 119 -2.53 -2.73 -0.68
N CYS A 120 -2.71 -2.36 -1.95
CA CYS A 120 -2.72 -3.26 -3.09
C CYS A 120 -1.53 -3.04 -4.04
N ASN A 121 -0.55 -2.21 -3.71
CA ASN A 121 0.65 -2.05 -4.52
C ASN A 121 1.62 -3.23 -4.31
N PHE A 122 1.26 -4.38 -4.89
CA PHE A 122 2.02 -5.63 -4.72
C PHE A 122 3.28 -5.68 -5.57
N GLY A 123 3.29 -4.97 -6.70
CA GLY A 123 4.43 -4.95 -7.63
C GLY A 123 5.58 -4.07 -7.15
N PHE A 124 5.27 -2.98 -6.45
CA PHE A 124 6.28 -2.03 -5.97
C PHE A 124 5.89 -1.42 -4.62
N PRO A 125 5.77 -2.22 -3.53
CA PRO A 125 5.39 -1.72 -2.21
C PRO A 125 6.37 -0.64 -1.75
N GLN A 126 5.87 0.60 -1.61
CA GLN A 126 6.71 1.76 -1.32
C GLN A 126 7.01 1.88 0.18
N GLU A 127 8.04 2.65 0.51
CA GLU A 127 8.31 3.05 1.90
C GLU A 127 7.11 3.83 2.46
N LEU A 128 6.82 3.64 3.74
CA LEU A 128 5.72 4.35 4.39
C LEU A 128 6.07 5.83 4.57
N ASP A 129 5.10 6.70 4.36
CA ASP A 129 5.23 8.13 4.59
C ASP A 129 5.25 8.45 6.09
N ASP A 130 5.85 9.59 6.45
CA ASP A 130 5.86 10.07 7.83
C ASP A 130 4.50 10.60 8.29
N GLN A 131 3.66 11.06 7.34
CA GLN A 131 2.38 11.70 7.61
C GLN A 131 1.31 11.28 6.61
N TYR A 132 0.10 11.05 7.13
CA TYR A 132 -1.06 10.63 6.38
C TYR A 132 -2.25 11.55 6.65
N LEU A 133 -3.14 11.66 5.66
CA LEU A 133 -4.46 12.25 5.82
C LEU A 133 -5.49 11.14 6.09
N ILE A 134 -6.12 11.17 7.25
CA ILE A 134 -7.25 10.29 7.58
C ILE A 134 -8.53 11.04 7.28
N VAL A 135 -9.42 10.47 6.46
CA VAL A 135 -10.76 11.00 6.21
C VAL A 135 -11.77 10.15 6.99
N TRP A 136 -12.45 10.76 7.97
CA TRP A 136 -13.43 10.09 8.81
C TRP A 136 -14.45 11.09 9.35
N GLN A 137 -15.74 10.81 9.12
CA GLN A 137 -16.84 11.73 9.40
C GLN A 137 -17.04 12.03 10.90
N GLU A 138 -16.59 11.14 11.79
CA GLU A 138 -16.82 11.26 13.24
C GLU A 138 -15.73 12.06 13.96
N PHE A 139 -14.79 12.65 13.22
CA PHE A 139 -13.87 13.62 13.81
C PHE A 139 -14.63 14.88 14.26
N PRO A 140 -14.27 15.48 15.41
CA PRO A 140 -15.12 16.46 16.09
C PRO A 140 -15.26 17.80 15.37
N GLU A 141 -14.22 18.27 14.66
CA GLU A 141 -14.20 19.60 14.05
C GLU A 141 -14.44 19.57 12.53
N LYS A 142 -13.85 18.59 11.85
CA LYS A 142 -13.89 18.44 10.39
C LYS A 142 -13.72 16.95 10.05
N PRO A 143 -14.19 16.47 8.88
CA PRO A 143 -14.24 15.04 8.58
C PRO A 143 -12.88 14.47 8.13
N TRP A 144 -11.77 15.08 8.56
CA TRP A 144 -10.42 14.65 8.26
C TRP A 144 -9.41 15.17 9.27
N ASP A 145 -8.31 14.46 9.46
CA ASP A 145 -7.17 14.93 10.26
C ASP A 145 -5.85 14.33 9.76
N TYR A 146 -4.74 15.00 10.06
CA TYR A 146 -3.41 14.49 9.77
C TYR A 146 -2.89 13.65 10.94
N ALA A 147 -2.25 12.52 10.62
CA ALA A 147 -1.64 11.65 11.61
C ALA A 147 -0.25 11.23 11.15
N THR A 148 0.63 10.93 12.10
CA THR A 148 1.87 10.20 11.80
C THR A 148 1.54 8.76 11.41
N GLU A 149 2.51 8.03 10.85
CA GLU A 149 2.42 6.57 10.65
C GLU A 149 1.90 5.84 11.90
N GLU A 150 2.50 6.12 13.07
CA GLU A 150 2.06 5.52 14.34
C GLU A 150 0.63 5.92 14.70
N GLY A 151 0.26 7.18 14.43
CA GLY A 151 -1.10 7.69 14.60
C GLY A 151 -2.11 6.95 13.72
N VAL A 152 -1.76 6.63 12.48
CA VAL A 152 -2.58 5.81 11.59
C VAL A 152 -2.75 4.41 12.16
N ARG A 153 -1.67 3.74 12.59
CA ARG A 153 -1.79 2.40 13.21
C ARG A 153 -2.69 2.42 14.43
N LYS A 154 -2.55 3.41 15.32
CA LYS A 154 -3.41 3.57 16.49
C LYS A 154 -4.87 3.75 16.09
N PHE A 155 -5.13 4.63 15.11
CA PHE A 155 -6.48 4.85 14.58
C PHE A 155 -7.08 3.54 14.03
N LEU A 156 -6.33 2.81 13.20
CA LEU A 156 -6.74 1.52 12.64
C LEU A 156 -7.04 0.48 13.73
N LEU A 157 -6.21 0.39 14.78
CA LEU A 157 -6.43 -0.50 15.92
C LEU A 157 -7.72 -0.17 16.68
N ASP A 158 -8.04 1.12 16.85
CA ASP A 158 -9.30 1.54 17.47
C ASP A 158 -10.49 1.21 16.56
N ARG A 159 -10.37 1.45 15.25
CA ARG A 159 -11.43 1.12 14.27
C ARG A 159 -11.69 -0.38 14.17
N ILE A 160 -10.69 -1.25 14.35
CA ILE A 160 -10.91 -2.71 14.42
C ILE A 160 -11.87 -3.06 15.57
N LYS A 161 -11.79 -2.38 16.72
CA LYS A 161 -12.68 -2.60 17.88
C LYS A 161 -14.11 -2.18 17.56
N ASP A 162 -14.26 -1.15 16.73
CA ASP A 162 -15.54 -0.65 16.22
C ASP A 162 -16.10 -1.52 15.06
N GLY A 163 -15.41 -2.62 14.72
CA GLY A 163 -15.85 -3.58 13.71
C GLY A 163 -15.42 -3.26 12.28
N TYR A 164 -14.51 -2.30 12.08
CA TYR A 164 -13.95 -2.02 10.76
C TYR A 164 -12.98 -3.12 10.32
N ALA A 165 -12.92 -3.31 9.00
CA ALA A 165 -11.93 -4.11 8.30
C ALA A 165 -11.28 -3.28 7.19
N PHE A 166 -10.03 -3.56 6.86
CA PHE A 166 -9.30 -2.91 5.79
C PHE A 166 -8.22 -3.84 5.22
N PRO A 167 -7.94 -3.79 3.91
CA PRO A 167 -6.81 -4.50 3.33
C PRO A 167 -5.49 -3.88 3.81
N LEU A 168 -4.49 -4.74 4.07
CA LEU A 168 -3.10 -4.33 4.29
C LEU A 168 -2.24 -4.83 3.14
N ASN A 169 -1.20 -4.09 2.79
CA ASN A 169 -0.16 -4.68 1.94
C ASN A 169 0.50 -5.82 2.73
N PRO A 170 0.62 -7.04 2.18
CA PRO A 170 1.19 -8.18 2.87
C PRO A 170 2.67 -7.99 3.25
N VAL A 171 3.35 -7.03 2.64
CA VAL A 171 4.73 -6.65 2.98
C VAL A 171 4.80 -5.87 4.31
N TRP A 172 3.82 -5.03 4.64
CA TRP A 172 3.92 -4.15 5.82
C TRP A 172 4.10 -4.92 7.14
N PRO A 173 3.33 -5.99 7.45
CA PRO A 173 3.50 -6.74 8.70
C PRO A 173 4.86 -7.39 8.92
N VAL A 174 5.62 -7.63 7.84
CA VAL A 174 6.94 -8.26 7.89
C VAL A 174 8.07 -7.25 7.73
N ARG A 175 7.83 -6.13 7.05
CA ARG A 175 8.81 -5.07 6.78
C ARG A 175 8.82 -4.01 7.86
N ASP A 176 7.64 -3.53 8.26
CA ASP A 176 7.48 -2.29 9.01
C ASP A 176 7.11 -2.57 10.48
N ALA A 177 7.81 -1.89 11.39
CA ALA A 177 7.56 -2.05 12.81
C ALA A 177 6.12 -1.67 13.18
N GLY A 178 5.49 -2.46 14.06
CA GLY A 178 4.12 -2.23 14.53
C GLY A 178 3.00 -2.69 13.58
N TRP A 179 3.23 -2.84 12.28
CA TRP A 179 2.17 -3.24 11.33
C TRP A 179 1.63 -4.65 11.55
N ASN A 180 2.45 -5.55 12.07
CA ASN A 180 1.95 -6.86 12.45
C ASN A 180 0.96 -6.81 13.62
N GLU A 181 1.05 -5.82 14.51
CA GLU A 181 0.09 -5.68 15.60
C GLU A 181 -1.30 -5.39 15.06
N VAL A 182 -1.38 -4.54 14.01
CA VAL A 182 -2.62 -4.27 13.27
C VAL A 182 -3.14 -5.55 12.62
N MET A 183 -2.28 -6.30 11.90
CA MET A 183 -2.69 -7.57 11.29
C MET A 183 -3.15 -8.61 12.33
N ALA A 184 -2.46 -8.71 13.46
CA ALA A 184 -2.83 -9.61 14.55
C ALA A 184 -4.18 -9.23 15.18
N ALA A 185 -4.45 -7.94 15.35
CA ALA A 185 -5.74 -7.45 15.82
C ALA A 185 -6.87 -7.78 14.84
N MET A 186 -6.65 -7.63 13.53
CA MET A 186 -7.63 -8.04 12.51
C MET A 186 -7.93 -9.54 12.56
N LYS A 187 -6.91 -10.39 12.76
CA LYS A 187 -7.09 -11.85 12.90
C LYS A 187 -7.93 -12.24 14.13
N GLN A 188 -7.95 -11.41 15.16
CA GLN A 188 -8.74 -11.62 16.38
C GLN A 188 -10.16 -11.06 16.26
N SER A 189 -10.37 -10.04 15.42
CA SER A 189 -11.70 -9.47 15.15
C SER A 189 -12.52 -10.38 14.25
N LYS A 190 -13.75 -10.72 14.67
CA LYS A 190 -14.65 -11.58 13.88
C LYS A 190 -14.93 -10.99 12.49
N THR A 191 -15.19 -9.68 12.44
CA THR A 191 -15.51 -8.98 11.19
C THR A 191 -14.30 -8.91 10.27
N ALA A 192 -13.17 -8.39 10.77
CA ALA A 192 -11.97 -8.24 9.96
C ALA A 192 -11.41 -9.59 9.51
N LYS A 193 -11.41 -10.61 10.38
CA LYS A 193 -10.99 -11.97 10.02
C LYS A 193 -11.78 -12.55 8.86
N ALA A 194 -13.09 -12.28 8.77
CA ALA A 194 -13.90 -12.72 7.64
C ALA A 194 -13.43 -12.06 6.33
N CYS A 195 -13.25 -10.74 6.32
CA CYS A 195 -12.74 -9.99 5.15
C CYS A 195 -11.31 -10.41 4.76
N MET A 196 -10.47 -10.74 5.74
CA MET A 196 -9.11 -11.24 5.48
C MET A 196 -9.08 -12.50 4.63
N THR A 197 -10.12 -13.35 4.66
CA THR A 197 -10.17 -14.54 3.80
C THR A 197 -10.35 -14.20 2.32
N SER A 198 -10.81 -12.99 2.01
CA SER A 198 -10.90 -12.47 0.64
C SER A 198 -9.55 -11.96 0.15
N TRP A 199 -8.85 -11.18 0.98
CA TRP A 199 -7.54 -10.61 0.62
C TRP A 199 -6.39 -11.62 0.70
N TYR A 200 -6.47 -12.56 1.63
CA TYR A 200 -5.50 -13.63 1.85
C TYR A 200 -6.23 -14.99 1.91
N PRO A 201 -6.63 -15.54 0.75
CA PRO A 201 -7.37 -16.81 0.71
C PRO A 201 -6.62 -17.93 1.47
N PRO A 202 -7.28 -18.76 2.29
CA PRO A 202 -6.60 -19.75 3.12
C PRO A 202 -5.70 -20.71 2.33
N ASP A 203 -6.12 -21.13 1.14
CA ASP A 203 -5.35 -22.07 0.31
C ASP A 203 -4.24 -21.38 -0.51
N SER A 204 -4.03 -20.07 -0.33
CA SER A 204 -3.02 -19.29 -1.07
C SER A 204 -1.61 -19.39 -0.50
N GLY A 205 -1.46 -19.82 0.77
CA GLY A 205 -0.19 -19.82 1.48
C GLY A 205 0.31 -18.43 1.91
N ILE A 206 -0.44 -17.35 1.65
CA ILE A 206 0.01 -15.97 1.91
C ILE A 206 0.22 -15.75 3.41
N MET A 207 -0.75 -16.12 4.24
CA MET A 207 -0.67 -15.91 5.69
C MET A 207 0.45 -16.75 6.32
N GLU A 208 0.63 -18.00 5.87
CA GLU A 208 1.70 -18.88 6.30
C GLU A 208 3.07 -18.29 5.95
N LYS A 209 3.20 -17.71 4.75
CA LYS A 209 4.43 -17.05 4.29
C LYS A 209 4.73 -15.80 5.10
N ILE A 210 3.74 -14.95 5.39
CA ILE A 210 3.88 -13.79 6.27
C ILE A 210 4.43 -14.20 7.64
N GLU A 211 3.84 -15.20 8.28
CA GLU A 211 4.27 -15.67 9.60
C GLU A 211 5.68 -16.29 9.56
N LYS A 212 6.01 -17.04 8.49
CA LYS A 212 7.36 -17.58 8.27
C LYS A 212 8.40 -16.46 8.20
N ILE A 213 8.18 -15.46 7.36
CA ILE A 213 9.11 -14.34 7.17
C ILE A 213 9.26 -13.56 8.47
N ARG A 214 8.15 -13.23 9.13
CA ARG A 214 8.16 -12.53 10.43
C ARG A 214 8.97 -13.28 11.48
N LYS A 215 8.81 -14.61 11.56
CA LYS A 215 9.56 -15.44 12.52
C LYS A 215 11.06 -15.43 12.22
N ALA A 216 11.45 -15.43 10.95
CA ALA A 216 12.85 -15.37 10.53
C ALA A 216 13.46 -13.96 10.70
N HIS A 217 12.65 -12.91 10.54
CA HIS A 217 13.06 -11.51 10.53
C HIS A 217 12.21 -10.66 11.49
N PRO A 218 12.28 -10.91 12.81
CA PRO A 218 11.40 -10.25 13.79
C PRO A 218 11.63 -8.73 13.89
N GLY A 219 12.79 -8.25 13.46
CA GLY A 219 13.15 -6.84 13.46
C GLY A 219 12.68 -6.05 12.23
N GLY A 220 12.07 -6.72 11.25
CA GLY A 220 11.66 -6.12 9.99
C GLY A 220 12.83 -5.67 9.12
N PHE A 221 12.55 -4.73 8.23
CA PHE A 221 13.56 -4.08 7.41
C PHE A 221 14.37 -3.08 8.24
N ARG A 222 15.69 -3.11 8.04
CA ARG A 222 16.66 -2.20 8.65
C ARG A 222 17.80 -1.98 7.69
N ILE A 223 18.35 -0.77 7.71
CA ILE A 223 19.64 -0.50 7.05
C ILE A 223 20.78 -0.53 8.06
N VAL A 224 22.01 -0.78 7.59
CA VAL A 224 23.21 -0.88 8.44
C VAL A 224 23.35 0.32 9.39
N ASP A 225 23.01 1.51 8.92
CA ASP A 225 23.22 2.76 9.65
C ASP A 225 22.22 2.96 10.81
N GLU A 226 21.09 2.25 10.80
CA GLU A 226 20.11 2.25 11.90
C GLU A 226 20.50 1.31 13.03
N ILE A 227 21.24 0.24 12.73
CA ILE A 227 21.66 -0.76 13.73
C ILE A 227 22.85 -0.26 14.56
N LYS A 228 23.63 0.68 14.03
CA LYS A 228 24.83 1.23 14.68
C LYS A 228 24.54 2.39 15.64
N LYS A 229 23.29 2.86 15.70
CA LYS A 229 22.83 3.91 16.63
C LYS A 229 22.26 3.26 17.90
#